data_AF-A0A2J9E159-F1
#
_entry.id   AF-A0A2J9E159-F1
#
_cell.length_a   1.000
_cell.length_b   1.000
_cell.length_c   1.000
_cell.angle_alpha   90.00
_cell.angle_beta   90.00
_cell.angle_gamma   90.00
#
_symmetry.space_group_name_H-M   'P 1'
#
loop_
_entity.id
_entity.type
_entity.pdbx_description
1 polymer ?
#
loop_
_entity_poly.entity_id
_entity_poly.type
_entity_poly.pdbx_seq_one_letter_code
_entity_poly.pdbx_strand_id
1 'polypeptide(L)'
;MNIQKRYESILKLDSNKRYEFSVSTIAESEEVFFLSNEGLIILSDSNDNKFIPIWPEREFAEAYKDQNRKETIVKVTLEELIFGTVPDLLNKNIKLAIFPVLK
;
A
#
# COMPACT_ATOMS: atom_id res chain seq x y z
N MET A 1 5.10 8.06 -21.37
CA MET A 1 5.36 6.69 -20.88
C MET A 1 4.02 6.03 -20.61
N ASN A 2 3.76 4.81 -21.10
CA ASN A 2 2.50 4.13 -20.82
C ASN A 2 2.48 3.71 -19.34
N ILE A 3 1.48 4.16 -18.57
CA ILE A 3 1.33 3.89 -17.13
C ILE A 3 1.38 2.39 -16.82
N GLN A 4 0.80 1.56 -17.68
CA GLN A 4 0.86 0.10 -17.57
C GLN A 4 2.30 -0.42 -17.61
N LYS A 5 3.13 0.11 -18.52
CA LYS A 5 4.55 -0.28 -18.66
C LYS A 5 5.38 0.16 -17.46
N ARG A 6 5.08 1.33 -16.88
CA ARG A 6 5.73 1.82 -15.66
C ARG A 6 5.40 0.89 -14.49
N TYR A 7 4.12 0.55 -14.30
CA TYR A 7 3.70 -0.39 -13.28
C TYR A 7 4.39 -1.75 -13.42
N GLU A 8 4.35 -2.35 -14.61
CA GLU A 8 5.01 -3.64 -14.88
C GLU A 8 6.53 -3.58 -14.63
N SER A 9 7.19 -2.47 -14.95
CA SER A 9 8.63 -2.31 -14.70
C SER A 9 8.96 -2.24 -13.20
N ILE A 10 8.12 -1.58 -12.41
CA ILE A 10 8.30 -1.47 -10.96
C ILE A 10 7.95 -2.80 -10.27
N LEU A 11 6.91 -3.50 -10.72
CA LEU A 11 6.55 -4.83 -10.20
C LEU A 11 7.66 -5.88 -10.38
N LYS A 12 8.47 -5.76 -11.44
CA LYS A 12 9.61 -6.64 -11.71
C LYS A 12 10.83 -6.34 -10.86
N LEU A 13 10.83 -5.22 -10.12
CA LEU A 13 11.90 -4.92 -9.18
C LEU A 13 11.82 -5.86 -7.98
N ASP A 14 12.99 -6.16 -7.41
CA ASP A 14 13.08 -6.84 -6.13
C ASP A 14 12.39 -6.03 -5.02
N SER A 15 12.09 -6.69 -3.90
CA SER A 15 11.35 -6.08 -2.80
C SER A 15 12.02 -4.84 -2.21
N ASN A 16 13.36 -4.79 -2.19
CA ASN A 16 14.09 -3.66 -1.61
C ASN A 16 13.96 -2.43 -2.51
N LYS A 17 14.12 -2.59 -3.82
CA LYS A 17 13.92 -1.49 -4.77
C LYS A 17 12.49 -0.97 -4.79
N ARG A 18 11.48 -1.85 -4.66
CA ARG A 18 10.08 -1.41 -4.52
C ARG A 18 9.86 -0.63 -3.23
N TYR A 19 10.48 -1.05 -2.14
CA TYR A 19 10.45 -0.32 -0.87
C TYR A 19 11.09 1.07 -1.01
N GLU A 20 12.30 1.16 -1.54
CA GLU A 20 13.01 2.44 -1.76
C GLU A 20 12.19 3.39 -2.62
N PHE A 21 11.72 2.91 -3.78
CA PHE A 21 10.82 3.67 -4.65
C PHE A 21 9.57 4.16 -3.91
N SER A 22 8.94 3.32 -3.09
CA SER A 22 7.73 3.70 -2.37
C SER A 22 8.01 4.79 -1.35
N VAL A 23 9.07 4.65 -0.56
CA VAL A 23 9.44 5.63 0.47
C VAL A 23 9.77 6.98 -0.16
N SER A 24 10.58 6.99 -1.22
CA SER A 24 10.91 8.23 -1.94
C SER A 24 9.68 8.90 -2.52
N THR A 25 8.82 8.15 -3.22
CA THR A 25 7.60 8.72 -3.82
C THR A 25 6.62 9.25 -2.76
N ILE A 26 6.44 8.55 -1.64
CA ILE A 26 5.59 9.03 -0.53
C ILE A 26 6.17 10.29 0.11
N ALA A 27 7.49 10.37 0.27
CA ALA A 27 8.14 11.55 0.82
C ALA A 27 8.02 12.77 -0.12
N GLU A 28 8.02 12.54 -1.44
CA GLU A 28 7.84 13.61 -2.44
C GLU A 28 6.39 14.06 -2.59
N SER A 29 5.43 13.12 -2.56
CA SER A 29 4.01 13.42 -2.76
C SER A 29 3.31 13.83 -1.47
N GLU A 30 3.83 13.42 -0.32
CA GLU A 30 3.17 13.45 0.99
C GLU A 30 1.80 12.74 1.00
N GLU A 31 1.59 11.80 0.07
CA GLU A 31 0.34 11.06 -0.11
C GLU A 31 0.57 9.55 -0.05
N VAL A 32 -0.37 8.85 0.58
CA VAL A 32 -0.38 7.40 0.72
C VAL A 32 -1.75 6.85 0.38
N PHE A 33 -1.78 5.71 -0.29
CA PHE A 33 -3.01 5.08 -0.75
C PHE A 33 -3.24 3.74 -0.07
N PHE A 34 -4.47 3.52 0.37
CA PHE A 34 -4.95 2.26 0.96
C PHE A 34 -6.07 1.68 0.10
N LEU A 35 -6.35 0.39 0.30
CA LEU A 35 -7.59 -0.22 -0.13
C LEU A 35 -8.54 -0.43 1.05
N SER A 36 -9.82 -0.19 0.80
CA SER A 36 -10.90 -0.29 1.78
C SER A 36 -12.12 -1.00 1.20
N ASN A 37 -12.73 -1.87 1.99
CA ASN A 37 -14.05 -2.46 1.77
C ASN A 37 -14.75 -2.57 3.12
N GLU A 38 -15.62 -1.61 3.44
CA GLU A 38 -16.24 -1.45 4.79
C GLU A 38 -15.21 -1.30 5.93
N GLY A 39 -13.98 -0.92 5.58
CA GLY A 39 -12.81 -0.86 6.46
C GLY A 39 -11.52 -1.15 5.69
N LEU A 40 -10.37 -0.79 6.25
CA LEU A 40 -9.08 -1.06 5.61
C LEU A 40 -8.87 -2.56 5.40
N ILE A 41 -8.37 -2.94 4.23
CA ILE A 41 -8.04 -4.33 3.93
C ILE A 41 -6.86 -4.77 4.81
N ILE A 42 -6.97 -5.96 5.38
CA ILE A 42 -5.92 -6.61 6.15
C ILE A 42 -5.46 -7.86 5.39
N LEU A 43 -4.15 -7.98 5.21
CA LEU A 43 -3.48 -9.19 4.74
C LEU A 43 -2.98 -9.98 5.95
N SER A 44 -3.01 -11.31 5.86
CA SER A 44 -2.39 -12.20 6.85
C SER A 44 -1.33 -13.08 6.18
N ASP A 45 -0.20 -13.31 6.86
CA ASP A 45 0.75 -14.34 6.45
C ASP A 45 0.39 -15.72 7.02
N SER A 46 1.22 -16.73 6.75
CA SER A 46 1.02 -18.11 7.25
C SER A 46 1.11 -18.24 8.77
N ASN A 47 1.60 -17.21 9.47
CA ASN A 47 1.73 -17.17 10.92
C ASN A 47 0.66 -16.26 11.57
N ASP A 48 -0.37 -15.87 10.82
CA ASP A 48 -1.43 -14.93 11.23
C ASP A 48 -0.90 -13.53 11.64
N ASN A 49 0.29 -13.14 11.16
CA ASN A 49 0.71 -11.75 11.28
C ASN A 49 -0.16 -10.89 10.36
N LYS A 50 -0.68 -9.78 10.89
CA LYS A 50 -1.58 -8.88 10.17
C LYS A 50 -0.83 -7.70 9.57
N PHE A 51 -1.20 -7.36 8.35
CA PHE A 51 -0.61 -6.25 7.61
C PHE A 51 -1.69 -5.40 6.97
N ILE A 52 -1.53 -4.08 6.99
CA ILE A 52 -2.30 -3.17 6.13
C ILE A 52 -1.43 -2.80 4.93
N PRO A 53 -1.91 -3.04 3.70
CA PRO A 53 -1.17 -2.71 2.50
C PRO A 53 -1.29 -1.21 2.18
N ILE A 54 -0.16 -0.61 1.78
CA ILE A 54 -0.09 0.77 1.32
C ILE A 54 0.64 0.90 0.00
N TRP A 55 0.24 1.87 -0.81
CA TRP A 55 0.86 2.19 -2.09
C TRP A 55 1.27 3.65 -2.17
N PRO A 56 2.38 3.96 -2.87
CA PRO A 56 2.86 5.32 -3.03
C PRO A 56 2.08 6.14 -4.07
N GLU A 57 1.32 5.46 -4.95
CA GLU A 57 0.52 6.09 -6.01
C GLU A 57 -0.83 5.37 -6.15
N ARG A 58 -1.86 6.12 -6.56
CA ARG A 58 -3.23 5.61 -6.71
C ARG A 58 -3.32 4.46 -7.71
N GLU A 59 -2.58 4.56 -8.81
CA GLU A 59 -2.58 3.62 -9.92
C GLU A 59 -2.10 2.23 -9.48
N PHE A 60 -1.16 2.19 -8.53
CA PHE A 60 -0.66 0.93 -7.99
C PHE A 60 -1.66 0.27 -7.05
N ALA A 61 -2.38 1.05 -6.25
CA ALA A 61 -3.51 0.53 -5.47
C ALA A 61 -4.62 0.02 -6.41
N GLU A 62 -4.94 0.77 -7.48
CA GLU A 62 -5.98 0.37 -8.44
C GLU A 62 -5.62 -0.93 -9.16
N ALA A 63 -4.36 -1.09 -9.55
CA ALA A 63 -3.89 -2.29 -10.21
C ALA A 63 -3.76 -3.51 -9.28
N TYR A 64 -3.80 -3.31 -7.95
CA TYR A 64 -3.86 -4.40 -6.96
C TYR A 64 -5.29 -4.87 -6.68
N LYS A 65 -6.30 -4.02 -6.91
CA LYS A 65 -7.70 -4.35 -6.60
C LYS A 65 -8.17 -5.61 -7.30
N ASP A 66 -8.89 -6.44 -6.55
CA ASP A 66 -9.68 -7.52 -7.14
C ASP A 66 -10.95 -6.94 -7.75
N GLN A 67 -11.11 -7.06 -9.07
CA GLN A 67 -12.29 -6.52 -9.78
C GLN A 67 -13.61 -7.13 -9.31
N ASN A 68 -13.57 -8.29 -8.63
CA ASN A 68 -14.77 -8.93 -8.08
C ASN A 68 -15.13 -8.42 -6.69
N ARG A 69 -14.25 -7.64 -6.05
CA ARG A 69 -14.48 -7.05 -4.73
C ARG A 69 -14.84 -5.58 -4.86
N LYS A 70 -15.74 -5.09 -3.99
CA LYS A 70 -16.16 -3.67 -3.96
C LYS A 70 -15.14 -2.78 -3.26
N GLU A 71 -13.87 -2.97 -3.57
CA GLU A 71 -12.76 -2.25 -2.96
C GLU A 71 -12.71 -0.81 -3.47
N THR A 72 -12.40 0.11 -2.57
CA THR A 72 -12.24 1.53 -2.85
C THR A 72 -10.83 1.97 -2.45
N ILE A 73 -10.32 2.99 -3.14
CA ILE A 73 -9.02 3.58 -2.79
C ILE A 73 -9.26 4.74 -1.84
N VAL A 74 -8.58 4.68 -0.69
CA VAL A 74 -8.54 5.76 0.29
C VAL A 74 -7.19 6.45 0.18
N LYS A 75 -7.21 7.78 -0.02
CA LYS A 75 -6.03 8.62 0.02
C LYS A 75 -5.90 9.22 1.42
N VAL A 76 -4.70 9.17 1.98
CA VAL A 76 -4.35 9.68 3.32
C VAL A 76 -3.05 10.47 3.18
N THR A 77 -2.90 11.55 3.93
CA THR A 77 -1.64 12.30 3.93
C THR A 77 -0.55 11.55 4.69
N LEU A 78 0.72 11.84 4.41
CA LEU A 78 1.84 11.29 5.17
C LEU A 78 1.76 11.69 6.65
N GLU A 79 1.28 12.89 6.95
CA GLU A 79 1.04 13.37 8.32
C GLU A 79 -0.03 12.52 9.03
N GLU A 80 -1.19 12.32 8.40
CA GLU A 80 -2.28 11.48 8.94
C GLU A 80 -1.85 10.02 9.11
N LEU A 81 -1.01 9.50 8.20
CA LEU A 81 -0.40 8.19 8.35
C LEU A 81 0.46 8.12 9.60
N ILE A 82 1.41 9.06 9.76
CA ILE A 82 2.43 9.02 10.83
C ILE A 82 1.81 9.29 12.20
N PHE A 83 0.91 10.26 12.31
CA PHE A 83 0.38 10.71 13.60
C PHE A 83 -0.98 10.09 13.96
N GLY A 84 -1.71 9.57 12.98
CA GLY A 84 -2.99 8.89 13.22
C GLY A 84 -2.88 7.37 13.07
N THR A 85 -2.61 6.92 11.84
CA THR A 85 -2.73 5.49 11.51
C THR A 85 -1.63 4.65 12.16
N VAL A 86 -0.36 5.04 12.06
CA VAL A 86 0.78 4.26 12.55
C VAL A 86 0.68 3.97 14.06
N PRO A 87 0.38 4.94 14.95
CA PRO A 87 0.17 4.68 16.37
C PRO A 87 -0.89 3.61 16.64
N ASP A 88 -2.02 3.66 15.94
CA ASP A 88 -3.09 2.67 16.06
C ASP A 88 -2.64 1.26 15.64
N LEU A 89 -1.83 1.17 14.58
CA LEU A 89 -1.29 -0.11 14.11
C LEU A 89 -0.28 -0.70 15.09
N LEU A 90 0.59 0.12 15.67
CA LEU A 90 1.55 -0.31 16.69
C LEU A 90 0.83 -0.88 17.92
N ASN A 91 -0.22 -0.19 18.40
CA ASN A 91 -1.04 -0.65 19.53
C ASN A 91 -1.73 -2.00 19.25
N LYS A 92 -2.06 -2.28 17.99
CA LYS A 92 -2.73 -3.51 17.55
C LYS A 92 -1.75 -4.61 17.09
N ASN A 93 -0.44 -4.35 17.13
CA ASN A 93 0.60 -5.21 16.55
C ASN A 93 0.33 -5.55 15.06
N ILE A 94 -0.17 -4.58 14.31
CA ILE A 94 -0.41 -4.69 12.86
C ILE A 94 0.74 -3.96 12.15
N LYS A 95 1.30 -4.56 11.11
CA LYS A 95 2.42 -3.99 10.34
C LYS A 95 1.92 -3.32 9.05
N LEU A 96 2.75 -2.46 8.46
CA LEU A 96 2.50 -1.97 7.10
C LEU A 96 3.15 -2.93 6.09
N ALA A 97 2.39 -3.33 5.07
CA ALA A 97 2.93 -3.96 3.88
C ALA A 97 3.13 -2.86 2.82
N ILE A 98 4.38 -2.46 2.60
CA ILE A 98 4.70 -1.39 1.64
C ILE A 98 4.77 -1.99 0.24
N PHE A 99 3.87 -1.50 -0.62
CA PHE A 99 3.72 -1.90 -2.01
C PHE A 99 3.78 -3.44 -2.21
N PRO A 100 2.83 -4.20 -1.63
CA PRO A 100 2.79 -5.65 -1.81
C PRO A 100 2.43 -6.01 -3.26
N VAL A 101 2.86 -7.19 -3.68
CA VAL A 101 2.51 -7.77 -4.98
C VAL A 101 1.78 -9.08 -4.74
N LEU A 102 0.67 -9.29 -5.46
CA LEU A 102 -0.01 -10.59 -5.49
C LEU A 102 0.95 -11.60 -6.13
N LYS A 103 1.21 -12.71 -5.44
CA LYS A 103 1.94 -13.86 -5.99
C LYS A 103 0.95 -14.86 -6.56
#